data_AF-A0A7N2L698-F1
#
_entry.id   AF-A0A7N2L698-F1
#
_cell.length_a   1.000
_cell.length_b   1.000
_cell.length_c   1.000
_cell.angle_alpha   90.00
_cell.angle_beta   90.00
_cell.angle_gamma   90.00
#
_symmetry.space_group_name_H-M   'P 1'
#
loop_
_entity.id
_entity.type
_entity.pdbx_description
1 polymer ?
#
loop_
_entity_poly.entity_id
_entity_poly.type
_entity_poly.pdbx_seq_one_letter_code
_entity_poly.pdbx_strand_id
1 'polypeptide(L)'
;MGSLPHVVEDCFSFLKLYSDGSISRSTNINFNIPVIDDGSVLWKDYVFDKHHNLHLRLYKPTLASLTKLPVLYYIHAGGFCFASRTFPNFHNICHRLASGLGVLVVALDYRLAPEHRLPAAIDDAMSSLKWLQTLAMHGDIGCDTWLGDGVVDFDRVFVMGDSSGGNVAHRVALRLGVESPLLEPVRVRGYVLLAPFFWWECED
;
A
#
# COMPACT_ATOMS: atom_id res chain seq x y z
N MET A 1 28.77 -33.99 8.28
CA MET A 1 27.32 -33.82 8.11
C MET A 1 26.97 -32.45 8.62
N GLY A 2 26.32 -31.59 7.82
CA GLY A 2 25.87 -30.28 8.29
C GLY A 2 24.77 -30.43 9.34
N SER A 3 24.71 -29.52 10.32
CA SER A 3 23.59 -29.45 11.26
C SER A 3 22.29 -29.15 10.51
N LEU A 4 21.17 -29.70 10.99
CA LEU A 4 19.85 -29.36 10.46
C LEU A 4 19.58 -27.84 10.61
N PRO A 5 18.83 -27.23 9.67
CA PRO A 5 18.44 -25.82 9.79
C PRO A 5 17.70 -25.57 11.10
N HIS A 6 18.10 -24.52 11.81
CA HIS A 6 17.43 -24.06 13.03
C HIS A 6 17.01 -22.60 12.89
N VAL A 7 16.02 -22.17 13.67
CA VAL A 7 15.53 -20.78 13.63
C VAL A 7 16.61 -19.86 14.18
N VAL A 8 16.99 -18.85 13.39
CA VAL A 8 17.93 -17.79 13.80
C VAL A 8 17.22 -16.48 14.15
N GLU A 9 16.04 -16.24 13.56
CA GLU A 9 15.19 -15.09 13.87
C GLU A 9 13.72 -15.52 13.85
N ASP A 10 12.97 -15.14 14.87
CA ASP A 10 11.52 -15.38 14.98
C ASP A 10 10.80 -14.04 15.19
N CYS A 11 10.22 -13.51 14.11
CA CYS A 11 9.44 -12.28 14.16
C CYS A 11 7.98 -12.61 14.46
N PHE A 12 7.62 -12.60 15.76
CA PHE A 12 6.26 -12.77 16.26
C PHE A 12 5.56 -14.06 15.76
N SER A 13 6.30 -15.10 15.40
CA SER A 13 5.80 -16.33 14.75
C SER A 13 5.11 -16.12 13.40
N PHE A 14 5.13 -14.90 12.87
CA PHE A 14 4.62 -14.58 11.54
C PHE A 14 5.65 -14.90 10.46
N LEU A 15 6.91 -14.73 10.80
CA LEU A 15 8.07 -14.97 9.94
C LEU A 15 9.17 -15.63 10.76
N LYS A 16 9.69 -16.76 10.26
CA LYS A 16 10.88 -17.41 10.80
C LYS A 16 11.96 -17.46 9.74
N LEU A 17 13.16 -17.01 10.09
CA LEU A 17 14.37 -17.17 9.30
C LEU A 17 15.18 -18.34 9.88
N TYR A 18 15.61 -19.24 9.01
CA TYR A 18 16.43 -20.39 9.38
C TYR A 18 17.90 -20.14 9.07
N SER A 19 18.78 -20.90 9.74
CA SER A 19 20.24 -20.79 9.63
C SER A 19 20.79 -21.04 8.22
N ASP A 20 20.03 -21.71 7.36
CA ASP A 20 20.36 -21.95 5.95
C ASP A 20 19.83 -20.85 5.00
N GLY A 21 19.22 -19.80 5.55
CA GLY A 21 18.61 -18.70 4.79
C GLY A 21 17.18 -18.98 4.33
N SER A 22 16.63 -20.17 4.58
CA SER A 22 15.22 -20.46 4.26
C SER A 22 14.28 -19.69 5.18
N ILE A 23 13.07 -19.43 4.69
CA ILE A 23 12.08 -18.58 5.35
C ILE A 23 10.76 -19.35 5.45
N SER A 24 10.11 -19.26 6.60
CA SER A 24 8.74 -19.74 6.80
C SER A 24 7.83 -18.59 7.18
N ARG A 25 6.72 -18.44 6.46
CA ARG A 25 5.68 -17.45 6.72
C ARG A 25 4.43 -18.13 7.24
N SER A 26 3.87 -17.62 8.33
CA SER A 26 2.56 -18.05 8.78
C SER A 26 1.50 -17.64 7.76
N THR A 27 0.69 -18.60 7.31
CA THR A 27 -0.47 -18.35 6.45
C THR A 27 -1.70 -17.93 7.25
N ASN A 28 -1.67 -18.09 8.58
CA ASN A 28 -2.80 -17.86 9.49
C ASN A 28 -2.48 -16.74 10.49
N ILE A 29 -2.13 -15.55 9.97
CA ILE A 29 -2.00 -14.36 10.79
C ILE A 29 -3.41 -13.83 11.07
N ASN A 30 -3.91 -14.05 12.29
CA ASN A 30 -5.22 -13.57 12.71
C ASN A 30 -5.07 -12.65 13.93
N PHE A 31 -5.35 -11.36 13.75
CA PHE A 31 -5.37 -10.39 14.83
C PHE A 31 -6.68 -10.38 15.63
N ASN A 32 -7.61 -11.28 15.33
CA ASN A 32 -8.97 -11.33 15.88
C ASN A 32 -9.71 -9.99 15.74
N ILE A 33 -9.63 -9.40 14.55
CA ILE A 33 -10.26 -8.12 14.21
C ILE A 33 -11.40 -8.41 13.24
N PRO A 34 -12.66 -8.09 13.58
CA PRO A 34 -13.76 -8.25 12.65
C PRO A 34 -13.63 -7.27 11.49
N VAL A 35 -14.02 -7.70 10.28
CA VAL A 35 -14.19 -6.78 9.14
C VAL A 35 -15.45 -5.97 9.37
N ILE A 36 -15.35 -4.66 9.23
CA ILE A 36 -16.47 -3.72 9.35
C ILE A 36 -16.82 -3.25 7.93
N ASP A 37 -18.00 -3.65 7.47
CA ASP A 37 -18.59 -3.23 6.20
C ASP A 37 -20.06 -2.89 6.44
N ASP A 38 -20.39 -1.61 6.38
CA ASP A 38 -21.74 -1.09 6.57
C ASP A 38 -22.41 -0.72 5.22
N GLY A 39 -21.80 -1.09 4.10
CA GLY A 39 -22.25 -0.75 2.76
C GLY A 39 -22.00 0.71 2.33
N SER A 40 -21.36 1.54 3.17
CA SER A 40 -21.00 2.91 2.80
C SER A 40 -19.82 3.00 1.84
N VAL A 41 -19.07 1.92 1.66
CA VAL A 41 -17.89 1.85 0.78
C VAL A 41 -17.94 0.57 -0.03
N LEU A 42 -17.90 0.71 -1.36
CA LEU A 42 -17.63 -0.42 -2.23
C LEU A 42 -16.13 -0.65 -2.31
N TRP A 43 -15.70 -1.89 -2.46
CA TRP A 43 -14.30 -2.19 -2.72
C TRP A 43 -14.11 -3.31 -3.75
N LYS A 44 -12.95 -3.32 -4.41
CA LYS A 44 -12.54 -4.36 -5.36
C LYS A 44 -11.04 -4.39 -5.57
N ASP A 45 -10.53 -5.55 -5.99
CA ASP A 45 -9.10 -5.80 -6.19
C ASP A 45 -8.67 -5.70 -7.65
N TYR A 46 -7.43 -5.26 -7.86
CA TYR A 46 -6.74 -5.18 -9.15
C TYR A 46 -5.35 -5.77 -9.05
N VAL A 47 -4.93 -6.46 -10.11
CA VAL A 47 -3.51 -6.74 -10.34
C VAL A 47 -2.90 -5.54 -11.06
N PHE A 48 -2.07 -4.76 -10.37
CA PHE A 48 -1.42 -3.59 -10.97
C PHE A 48 -0.04 -3.91 -11.56
N ASP A 49 0.61 -4.97 -11.08
CA ASP A 49 1.86 -5.50 -11.63
C ASP A 49 1.75 -7.02 -11.79
N LYS A 50 1.61 -7.46 -13.03
CA LYS A 50 1.50 -8.89 -13.37
C LYS A 50 2.81 -9.65 -13.20
N HIS A 51 3.94 -8.98 -13.38
CA HIS A 51 5.26 -9.62 -13.31
C HIS A 51 5.57 -10.06 -11.88
N HIS A 52 5.26 -9.20 -10.91
CA HIS A 52 5.45 -9.49 -9.49
C HIS A 52 4.19 -10.03 -8.80
N ASN A 53 3.10 -10.21 -9.54
CA ASN A 53 1.77 -10.56 -9.02
C ASN A 53 1.37 -9.67 -7.84
N LEU A 54 1.51 -8.35 -8.00
CA LEU A 54 1.14 -7.38 -6.98
C LEU A 54 -0.27 -6.86 -7.21
N HIS A 55 -0.99 -6.76 -6.09
CA HIS A 55 -2.38 -6.39 -6.06
C HIS A 55 -2.56 -5.06 -5.35
N LEU A 56 -3.60 -4.34 -5.73
CA LEU A 56 -4.13 -3.23 -4.96
C LEU A 56 -5.63 -3.41 -4.79
N ARG A 57 -6.19 -2.74 -3.79
CA ARG A 57 -7.61 -2.67 -3.53
C ARG A 57 -8.07 -1.23 -3.61
N LEU A 58 -9.12 -1.01 -4.36
CA LEU A 58 -9.82 0.26 -4.42
C LEU A 58 -10.95 0.25 -3.41
N TYR A 59 -11.13 1.38 -2.72
CA TYR A 59 -12.26 1.64 -1.85
C TYR A 59 -12.92 2.93 -2.32
N LYS A 60 -14.17 2.83 -2.76
CA LYS A 60 -14.95 3.95 -3.30
C LYS A 60 -16.17 4.18 -2.41
N PRO A 61 -16.36 5.40 -1.86
CA PRO A 61 -17.57 5.72 -1.10
C PRO A 61 -18.81 5.62 -2.00
N THR A 62 -19.91 5.10 -1.46
CA THR A 62 -21.18 4.95 -2.19
C THR A 62 -21.96 6.25 -2.32
N LEU A 63 -21.73 7.21 -1.41
CA LEU A 63 -22.39 8.50 -1.45
C LEU A 63 -22.05 9.21 -2.76
N ALA A 64 -23.09 9.56 -3.52
CA ALA A 64 -22.94 10.24 -4.80
C ALA A 64 -22.17 11.57 -4.60
N SER A 65 -20.97 11.64 -5.16
CA SER A 65 -20.22 12.88 -5.21
C SER A 65 -20.60 13.66 -6.46
N LEU A 66 -20.92 14.94 -6.29
CA LEU A 66 -21.09 15.89 -7.41
C LEU A 66 -19.75 16.29 -8.05
N THR A 67 -18.63 15.86 -7.47
CA THR A 67 -17.27 16.23 -7.88
C THR A 67 -16.37 15.00 -8.02
N LYS A 68 -15.30 15.12 -8.81
CA LYS A 68 -14.27 14.07 -8.91
C LYS A 68 -13.67 13.78 -7.52
N LEU A 69 -13.45 12.50 -7.21
CA LEU A 69 -12.92 12.03 -5.94
C LEU A 69 -11.41 12.22 -5.88
N PRO A 70 -10.85 12.89 -4.85
CA PRO A 70 -9.42 12.83 -4.55
C PRO A 70 -8.96 11.38 -4.34
N VAL A 71 -7.68 11.13 -4.58
CA VAL A 71 -7.08 9.80 -4.39
C VAL A 71 -6.20 9.78 -3.15
N LEU A 72 -6.35 8.76 -2.32
CA LEU A 72 -5.48 8.48 -1.18
C LEU A 72 -4.81 7.12 -1.36
N TYR A 73 -3.51 7.09 -1.62
CA TYR A 73 -2.74 5.86 -1.52
C TYR A 73 -2.53 5.49 -0.06
N TYR A 74 -2.83 4.25 0.30
CA TYR A 74 -2.58 3.71 1.63
C TYR A 74 -1.54 2.59 1.58
N ILE A 75 -0.42 2.79 2.27
CA ILE A 75 0.68 1.82 2.39
C ILE A 75 0.65 1.20 3.78
N HIS A 76 0.39 -0.11 3.84
CA HIS A 76 0.19 -0.81 5.11
C HIS A 76 1.48 -0.95 5.95
N ALA A 77 1.30 -1.03 7.27
CA ALA A 77 2.34 -1.41 8.23
C ALA A 77 2.67 -2.91 8.14
N GLY A 78 3.69 -3.36 8.87
CA GLY A 78 4.11 -4.77 8.89
C GLY A 78 5.62 -4.99 8.94
N GLY A 79 6.39 -3.96 9.35
CA GLY A 79 7.84 -4.05 9.47
C GLY A 79 8.55 -4.43 8.17
N PHE A 80 7.95 -4.12 7.01
CA PHE A 80 8.37 -4.56 5.67
C PHE A 80 8.30 -6.09 5.43
N CYS A 81 7.94 -6.85 6.45
CA CYS A 81 8.13 -8.29 6.50
C CYS A 81 6.83 -9.07 6.57
N PHE A 82 5.69 -8.46 6.90
CA PHE A 82 4.40 -9.15 6.96
C PHE A 82 3.25 -8.20 6.65
N ALA A 83 2.03 -8.75 6.71
CA ALA A 83 0.77 -8.13 6.36
C ALA A 83 0.47 -7.99 4.87
N SER A 84 -0.76 -7.56 4.58
CA SER A 84 -1.32 -7.32 3.27
C SER A 84 -2.47 -6.33 3.37
N ARG A 85 -2.80 -5.66 2.26
CA ARG A 85 -4.04 -4.88 2.07
C ARG A 85 -5.31 -5.64 2.50
N THR A 86 -5.28 -6.97 2.46
CA THR A 86 -6.43 -7.83 2.76
C THR A 86 -6.67 -8.05 4.26
N PHE A 87 -5.74 -7.65 5.14
CA PHE A 87 -5.90 -7.88 6.57
C PHE A 87 -7.02 -7.01 7.13
N PRO A 88 -7.87 -7.52 8.06
CA PRO A 88 -9.05 -6.81 8.54
C PRO A 88 -8.79 -5.41 9.11
N ASN A 89 -7.69 -5.21 9.84
CA ASN A 89 -7.33 -3.89 10.37
C ASN A 89 -7.04 -2.88 9.25
N PHE A 90 -6.33 -3.29 8.20
CA PHE A 90 -6.02 -2.44 7.05
C PHE A 90 -7.23 -2.25 6.14
N HIS A 91 -8.11 -3.24 6.06
CA HIS A 91 -9.41 -3.07 5.42
C HIS A 91 -10.24 -2.01 6.14
N ASN A 92 -10.40 -2.13 7.45
CA ASN A 92 -11.26 -1.23 8.24
C ASN A 92 -10.76 0.21 8.23
N ILE A 93 -9.43 0.44 8.27
CA ILE A 93 -8.90 1.80 8.15
C ILE A 93 -9.15 2.37 6.76
N CYS A 94 -8.95 1.60 5.68
CA CYS A 94 -9.22 2.07 4.32
C CYS A 94 -10.71 2.36 4.09
N HIS A 95 -11.59 1.51 4.63
CA HIS A 95 -13.03 1.74 4.63
C HIS A 95 -13.37 3.05 5.35
N ARG A 96 -12.86 3.26 6.57
CA ARG A 96 -13.11 4.49 7.35
C ARG A 96 -12.55 5.74 6.67
N LEU A 97 -11.39 5.64 6.02
CA LEU A 97 -10.79 6.74 5.27
C LEU A 97 -11.63 7.09 4.05
N ALA A 98 -12.07 6.10 3.28
CA ALA A 98 -12.88 6.30 2.08
C ALA A 98 -14.21 6.98 2.39
N SER A 99 -14.98 6.46 3.35
CA SER A 99 -16.27 7.04 3.73
C SER A 99 -16.13 8.36 4.50
N GLY A 100 -15.19 8.43 5.44
CA GLY A 100 -15.01 9.60 6.30
C GLY A 100 -14.45 10.84 5.60
N LEU A 101 -13.62 10.64 4.56
CA LEU A 101 -13.00 11.74 3.80
C LEU A 101 -13.65 11.97 2.44
N GLY A 102 -14.51 11.06 1.97
CA GLY A 102 -15.08 11.12 0.63
C GLY A 102 -14.02 11.01 -0.47
N VAL A 103 -13.07 10.07 -0.31
CA VAL A 103 -11.93 9.88 -1.22
C VAL A 103 -11.90 8.46 -1.79
N LEU A 104 -11.32 8.29 -2.97
CA LEU A 104 -10.94 6.98 -3.48
C LEU A 104 -9.66 6.53 -2.76
N VAL A 105 -9.74 5.48 -1.95
CA VAL A 105 -8.53 4.90 -1.32
C VAL A 105 -7.98 3.79 -2.19
N VAL A 106 -6.67 3.83 -2.44
CA VAL A 106 -5.89 2.83 -3.18
C VAL A 106 -4.94 2.16 -2.18
N ALA A 107 -5.30 0.98 -1.69
CA ALA A 107 -4.49 0.20 -0.76
C ALA A 107 -3.69 -0.86 -1.51
N LEU A 108 -2.38 -0.73 -1.56
CA LEU A 108 -1.51 -1.64 -2.31
C LEU A 108 -0.90 -2.73 -1.41
N ASP A 109 -0.62 -3.89 -1.99
CA ASP A 109 0.42 -4.78 -1.48
C ASP A 109 1.77 -4.38 -2.08
N TYR A 110 2.83 -4.65 -1.34
CA TYR A 110 4.21 -4.54 -1.78
C TYR A 110 4.98 -5.81 -1.43
N ARG A 111 6.06 -6.08 -2.16
CA ARG A 111 6.91 -7.25 -1.90
C ARG A 111 7.55 -7.15 -0.52
N LEU A 112 7.55 -8.26 0.19
CA LEU A 112 8.00 -8.33 1.58
C LEU A 112 9.44 -8.84 1.69
N ALA A 113 10.16 -8.30 2.67
CA ALA A 113 11.43 -8.84 3.12
C ALA A 113 11.19 -10.10 3.96
N PRO A 114 12.14 -11.06 4.01
CA PRO A 114 13.51 -10.98 3.47
C PRO A 114 13.67 -11.39 2.00
N GLU A 115 12.67 -12.02 1.38
CA GLU A 115 12.73 -12.47 -0.02
C GLU A 115 12.97 -11.30 -0.98
N HIS A 116 12.38 -10.15 -0.66
CA HIS A 116 12.54 -8.91 -1.39
C HIS A 116 12.93 -7.79 -0.43
N ARG A 117 14.23 -7.70 -0.14
CA ARG A 117 14.79 -6.63 0.70
C ARG A 117 14.52 -5.24 0.09
N LEU A 118 14.56 -4.21 0.93
CA LEU A 118 14.55 -2.83 0.46
C LEU A 118 15.66 -2.64 -0.60
N PRO A 119 15.39 -1.90 -1.70
CA PRO A 119 14.28 -0.97 -1.89
C PRO A 119 13.01 -1.54 -2.53
N ALA A 120 12.82 -2.86 -2.63
CA ALA A 120 11.71 -3.47 -3.37
C ALA A 120 10.32 -2.88 -3.04
N ALA A 121 9.98 -2.75 -1.75
CA ALA A 121 8.71 -2.16 -1.33
C ALA A 121 8.51 -0.71 -1.80
N ILE A 122 9.60 0.06 -1.90
CA ILE A 122 9.58 1.45 -2.39
C ILE A 122 9.41 1.48 -3.91
N ASP A 123 10.04 0.53 -4.62
CA ASP A 123 9.87 0.36 -6.06
C ASP A 123 8.42 -0.01 -6.40
N ASP A 124 7.82 -0.90 -5.61
CA ASP A 124 6.44 -1.34 -5.79
C ASP A 124 5.43 -0.21 -5.53
N ALA A 125 5.65 0.60 -4.50
CA ALA A 125 4.85 1.79 -4.25
C ALA A 125 4.96 2.80 -5.40
N MET A 126 6.17 3.06 -5.92
CA MET A 126 6.35 3.89 -7.11
C MET A 126 5.67 3.30 -8.36
N SER A 127 5.75 1.99 -8.54
CA SER A 127 5.09 1.27 -9.64
C SER A 127 3.56 1.43 -9.57
N SER A 128 3.00 1.34 -8.36
CA SER A 128 1.55 1.55 -8.15
C SER A 128 1.09 2.97 -8.48
N LEU A 129 1.92 3.99 -8.23
CA LEU A 129 1.65 5.38 -8.62
C LEU A 129 1.72 5.57 -10.15
N LYS A 130 2.68 4.91 -10.81
CA LYS A 130 2.77 4.87 -12.28
C LYS A 130 1.60 4.14 -12.93
N TRP A 131 1.03 3.15 -12.24
CA TRP A 131 -0.22 2.51 -12.67
C TRP A 131 -1.38 3.53 -12.69
N LEU A 132 -1.50 4.39 -11.67
CA LEU A 132 -2.48 5.50 -11.69
C LEU A 132 -2.16 6.54 -12.76
N GLN A 133 -0.89 6.84 -13.01
CA GLN A 133 -0.49 7.72 -14.11
C GLN A 133 -0.97 7.16 -15.46
N THR A 134 -0.77 5.87 -15.70
CA THR A 134 -1.26 5.19 -16.91
C THR A 134 -2.78 5.33 -17.06
N LEU A 135 -3.53 5.19 -15.97
CA LEU A 135 -4.98 5.42 -15.95
C LEU A 135 -5.33 6.86 -16.33
N ALA A 136 -4.66 7.82 -15.73
CA ALA A 136 -4.89 9.24 -15.96
C ALA A 136 -4.60 9.66 -17.42
N MET A 137 -3.60 9.04 -18.05
CA MET A 137 -3.22 9.33 -19.43
C MET A 137 -4.15 8.71 -20.47
N HIS A 138 -4.71 7.53 -20.19
CA HIS A 138 -5.40 6.72 -21.21
C HIS A 138 -6.90 6.55 -20.96
N GLY A 139 -7.42 7.04 -19.84
CA GLY A 139 -8.85 7.23 -19.62
C GLY A 139 -9.64 5.98 -19.21
N ASP A 140 -9.06 4.78 -19.28
CA ASP A 140 -9.57 3.57 -18.62
C ASP A 140 -8.55 2.40 -18.73
N ILE A 141 -8.47 1.53 -17.72
CA ILE A 141 -7.88 0.19 -17.86
C ILE A 141 -9.04 -0.81 -17.82
N GLY A 142 -9.61 -1.09 -19.00
CA GLY A 142 -10.57 -2.18 -19.16
C GLY A 142 -12.03 -1.86 -18.82
N CYS A 143 -12.56 -0.73 -19.30
CA CYS A 143 -13.97 -0.33 -19.16
C CYS A 143 -14.43 -0.20 -17.69
N ASP A 144 -13.53 0.18 -16.78
CA ASP A 144 -13.83 0.33 -15.38
C ASP A 144 -14.35 1.74 -15.04
N THR A 145 -15.65 1.80 -14.82
CA THR A 145 -16.39 3.01 -14.42
C THR A 145 -15.95 3.60 -13.07
N TRP A 146 -15.11 2.94 -12.28
CA TRP A 146 -14.57 3.49 -11.04
C TRP A 146 -13.42 4.47 -11.24
N LEU A 147 -12.68 4.32 -12.34
CA LEU A 147 -11.39 4.98 -12.53
C LEU A 147 -11.38 5.94 -13.72
N GLY A 148 -12.50 6.10 -14.41
CA GLY A 148 -12.63 7.03 -15.53
C GLY A 148 -12.40 8.49 -15.13
N ASP A 149 -11.97 9.30 -16.10
CA ASP A 149 -11.61 10.72 -15.88
C ASP A 149 -12.75 11.52 -15.23
N GLY A 150 -14.02 11.20 -15.47
CA GLY A 150 -15.15 11.87 -14.82
C GLY A 150 -15.34 11.57 -13.33
N VAL A 151 -14.62 10.59 -12.77
CA VAL A 151 -14.81 10.08 -11.41
C VAL A 151 -13.62 10.40 -10.51
N VAL A 152 -12.40 10.35 -11.05
CA VAL A 152 -11.15 10.45 -10.26
C VAL A 152 -10.48 11.79 -10.47
N ASP A 153 -10.08 12.45 -9.38
CA ASP A 153 -9.32 13.68 -9.40
C ASP A 153 -7.81 13.40 -9.31
N PHE A 154 -7.16 13.30 -10.47
CA PHE A 154 -5.72 13.05 -10.56
C PHE A 154 -4.86 14.24 -10.12
N ASP A 155 -5.42 15.44 -9.92
CA ASP A 155 -4.69 16.62 -9.43
C ASP A 155 -4.61 16.64 -7.89
N ARG A 156 -5.49 15.89 -7.20
CA ARG A 156 -5.54 15.77 -5.73
C ARG A 156 -5.22 14.35 -5.26
N VAL A 157 -3.96 13.95 -5.40
CA VAL A 157 -3.46 12.67 -4.89
C VAL A 157 -2.66 12.85 -3.59
N PHE A 158 -2.89 11.99 -2.62
CA PHE A 158 -2.18 11.96 -1.34
C PHE A 158 -1.60 10.57 -1.09
N VAL A 159 -0.44 10.50 -0.45
CA VAL A 159 0.20 9.22 -0.09
C VAL A 159 0.28 9.11 1.42
N MET A 160 -0.36 8.09 1.96
CA MET A 160 -0.41 7.81 3.38
C MET A 160 0.21 6.46 3.68
N GLY A 161 0.93 6.36 4.80
CA GLY A 161 1.46 5.08 5.25
C GLY A 161 1.56 4.99 6.76
N ASP A 162 1.40 3.77 7.28
CA ASP A 162 1.50 3.44 8.70
C ASP A 162 2.78 2.65 8.98
N SER A 163 3.55 3.04 10.01
CA SER A 163 4.77 2.36 10.45
C SER A 163 5.77 2.15 9.29
N SER A 164 6.07 0.90 8.91
CA SER A 164 6.90 0.59 7.75
C SER A 164 6.33 1.19 6.46
N GLY A 165 5.01 1.22 6.30
CA GLY A 165 4.36 1.91 5.19
C GLY A 165 4.56 3.43 5.24
N GLY A 166 4.65 4.01 6.43
CA GLY A 166 5.04 5.42 6.61
C GLY A 166 6.48 5.69 6.15
N ASN A 167 7.41 4.76 6.41
CA ASN A 167 8.75 4.83 5.86
C ASN A 167 8.73 4.76 4.32
N VAL A 168 7.99 3.81 3.74
CA VAL A 168 7.84 3.70 2.28
C VAL A 168 7.27 4.99 1.69
N ALA A 169 6.20 5.55 2.28
CA ALA A 169 5.60 6.81 1.84
C ALA A 169 6.61 7.98 1.88
N HIS A 170 7.42 8.06 2.93
CA HIS A 170 8.50 9.04 3.01
C HIS A 170 9.55 8.84 1.90
N ARG A 171 9.97 7.61 1.63
CA ARG A 171 10.95 7.31 0.57
C ARG A 171 10.39 7.59 -0.82
N VAL A 172 9.10 7.36 -1.04
CA VAL A 172 8.37 7.79 -2.25
C VAL A 172 8.42 9.31 -2.40
N ALA A 173 8.18 10.06 -1.32
CA ALA A 173 8.27 11.52 -1.34
C ALA A 173 9.65 12.02 -1.80
N LEU A 174 10.72 11.42 -1.29
CA LEU A 174 12.09 11.76 -1.69
C LEU A 174 12.37 11.43 -3.16
N ARG A 175 11.83 10.31 -3.67
CA ARG A 175 12.01 9.90 -5.07
C ARG A 175 11.25 10.78 -6.04
N LEU A 176 10.06 11.21 -5.66
CA LEU A 176 9.31 12.17 -6.46
C LEU A 176 10.01 13.52 -6.40
N GLY A 177 10.44 13.97 -5.24
CA GLY A 177 11.04 15.30 -5.09
C GLY A 177 10.00 16.41 -5.22
N VAL A 178 10.48 17.66 -5.11
CA VAL A 178 9.62 18.85 -5.18
C VAL A 178 9.27 19.15 -6.65
N GLU A 179 7.99 19.38 -6.94
CA GLU A 179 7.49 19.79 -8.28
C GLU A 179 7.89 18.88 -9.45
N SER A 180 8.07 17.59 -9.19
CA SER A 180 8.51 16.66 -10.24
C SER A 180 7.42 16.35 -11.26
N PRO A 181 7.73 16.45 -12.57
CA PRO A 181 6.81 16.09 -13.64
C PRO A 181 6.70 14.57 -13.85
N LEU A 182 7.40 13.76 -13.04
CA LEU A 182 7.54 12.31 -13.25
C LEU A 182 6.19 11.57 -13.37
N LEU A 183 5.17 12.05 -12.64
CA LEU A 183 3.86 11.42 -12.57
C LEU A 183 2.78 12.17 -13.38
N GLU A 184 3.11 13.23 -14.12
CA GLU A 184 2.09 13.97 -14.87
C GLU A 184 1.24 13.04 -15.77
N PRO A 185 -0.11 13.22 -15.78
CA PRO A 185 -0.87 14.31 -15.18
C PRO A 185 -1.24 14.12 -13.69
N VAL A 186 -0.79 13.05 -13.04
CA VAL A 186 -1.04 12.77 -11.62
C VAL A 186 -0.18 13.67 -10.74
N ARG A 187 -0.81 14.38 -9.79
CA ARG A 187 -0.13 15.30 -8.88
C ARG A 187 -0.32 14.88 -7.43
N VAL A 188 0.79 14.49 -6.81
CA VAL A 188 0.84 14.20 -5.37
C VAL A 188 0.94 15.52 -4.60
N ARG A 189 -0.11 15.84 -3.85
CA ARG A 189 -0.28 17.10 -3.10
C ARG A 189 0.20 17.03 -1.66
N GLY A 190 0.36 15.82 -1.10
CA GLY A 190 0.80 15.68 0.27
C GLY A 190 1.07 14.24 0.68
N TYR A 191 1.76 14.12 1.82
CA TYR A 191 2.11 12.85 2.44
C TYR A 191 1.64 12.83 3.89
N VAL A 192 1.05 11.70 4.33
CA VAL A 192 0.60 11.48 5.70
C VAL A 192 1.36 10.30 6.29
N LEU A 193 2.29 10.59 7.19
CA LEU A 193 3.17 9.57 7.79
C LEU A 193 2.66 9.25 9.19
N LEU A 194 1.98 8.12 9.35
CA LEU A 194 1.53 7.64 10.67
C LEU A 194 2.60 6.78 11.31
N ALA A 195 3.06 7.20 12.49
CA ALA A 195 4.08 6.50 13.29
C ALA A 195 5.23 5.92 12.45
N PRO A 196 5.85 6.69 11.53
CA PRO A 196 6.72 6.13 10.49
C PRO A 196 7.92 5.41 11.10
N PHE A 197 8.23 4.23 10.55
CA PHE A 197 9.30 3.37 11.04
C PHE A 197 10.66 3.92 10.62
N PHE A 198 11.25 4.74 11.49
CA PHE A 198 12.62 5.21 11.37
C PHE A 198 13.45 4.70 12.53
N TRP A 199 14.73 4.52 12.28
CA TRP A 199 15.72 4.24 13.30
C TRP A 199 16.84 5.28 13.17
N TRP A 200 17.39 5.66 14.31
CA TRP A 200 18.63 6.41 14.41
C TRP A 200 19.47 5.76 15.51
N GLU A 201 20.78 5.77 15.34
CA GLU A 201 21.70 5.44 16.43
C GLU A 201 21.98 6.74 17.20
N CYS A 202 21.92 6.69 18.53
CA CYS A 202 22.51 7.74 19.33
C CYS A 202 24.03 7.51 19.30
N GLU A 203 24.78 8.49 18.79
CA GLU A 203 26.22 8.51 19.00
C GLU A 203 26.47 8.77 20.50
N ASP A 204 27.12 7.82 21.17
CA ASP A 204 27.62 7.95 22.56
C ASP A 204 28.91 8.79 22.62
#